data_AF-A0A1Y1L0K9-F1
#
_entry.id   AF-A0A1Y1L0K9-F1
#
_cell.length_a   1.000
_cell.length_b   1.000
_cell.length_c   1.000
_cell.angle_alpha   90.00
_cell.angle_beta   90.00
_cell.angle_gamma   90.00
#
_symmetry.space_group_name_H-M   'P 1'
#
loop_
_entity.id
_entity.type
_entity.pdbx_description
1 polymer ?
#
loop_
_entity_poly.entity_id
_entity_poly.type
_entity_poly.pdbx_seq_one_letter_code
_entity_poly.pdbx_strand_id
1 'polypeptide(L)'
;MNTSTSINSQDLNMMPAKKFLLLEDSNINVKINFYNKYNFFCTKSNTQCIKLDITFTFGLDLKVDMKLVSSIGTVSQIGDISKMIIWVQDDAIRNEIRSCTNYLQRQKNLNFAISILKNIAVTIEERKLILQMLILHSDGCIQYKNHLDGGVLIVYHTEDKKYFKSHWKIQFICATHSAIDCIDFTVTRKDVLFYKVVKGAMDHLVSPNLPFNVKVQHWWTVMLLILDLTKSNIT
;
A
#
# COMPACT_ATOMS: atom_id res chain seq x y z
N MET A 1 9.78 56.57 27.49
CA MET A 1 8.62 55.83 28.00
C MET A 1 8.57 54.51 27.26
N ASN A 2 8.96 53.43 27.95
CA ASN A 2 8.92 52.07 27.42
C ASN A 2 7.51 51.52 27.61
N THR A 3 6.80 51.25 26.52
CA THR A 3 5.58 50.43 26.57
C THR A 3 5.96 48.98 26.37
N SER A 4 6.18 48.29 27.49
CA SER A 4 6.18 46.83 27.56
C SER A 4 4.75 46.34 27.39
N THR A 5 4.39 45.88 26.19
CA THR A 5 3.17 45.10 25.98
C THR A 5 3.43 43.67 26.44
N SER A 6 3.00 43.38 27.67
CA SER A 6 2.91 42.02 28.20
C SER A 6 1.89 41.24 27.38
N ILE A 7 2.34 40.27 26.58
CA ILE A 7 1.45 39.30 25.95
C ILE A 7 1.03 38.32 27.05
N ASN A 8 -0.24 38.38 27.43
CA ASN A 8 -0.85 37.48 28.40
C ASN A 8 -0.74 36.03 27.93
N SER A 9 -0.23 35.16 28.81
CA SER A 9 -0.02 33.73 28.58
C SER A 9 -1.32 32.89 28.60
N GLN A 10 -2.48 33.52 28.34
CA GLN A 10 -3.79 32.86 28.35
C GLN A 10 -4.46 32.79 26.97
N ASP A 11 -3.94 33.48 25.96
CA ASP A 11 -4.49 33.44 24.58
C ASP A 11 -3.92 32.30 23.71
N LEU A 12 -3.02 31.48 24.24
CA LEU A 12 -2.36 30.37 23.50
C LEU A 12 -3.07 29.02 23.63
N ASN A 13 -4.25 29.00 24.25
CA ASN A 13 -4.96 27.78 24.60
C ASN A 13 -6.31 27.61 23.90
N MET A 14 -6.52 28.14 22.69
CA MET A 14 -7.72 27.80 21.92
C MET A 14 -7.43 27.67 20.43
N MET A 15 -7.19 26.44 19.98
CA MET A 15 -7.85 25.83 18.81
C MET A 15 -7.11 24.55 18.39
N PRO A 16 -7.67 23.34 18.63
CA PRO A 16 -7.35 22.20 17.79
C PRO A 16 -8.09 22.43 16.47
N ALA A 17 -7.44 23.11 15.52
CA ALA A 17 -7.95 23.15 14.15
C ALA A 17 -7.83 21.72 13.57
N LYS A 18 -8.86 20.89 13.79
CA LYS A 18 -9.14 19.71 12.96
C LYS A 18 -9.47 20.24 11.56
N LYS A 19 -8.44 20.54 10.77
CA LYS A 19 -8.60 20.89 9.38
C LYS A 19 -8.58 19.58 8.60
N PHE A 20 -9.71 19.15 8.08
CA PHE A 20 -9.76 18.01 7.18
C PHE A 20 -9.21 18.46 5.83
N LEU A 21 -8.14 17.81 5.37
CA LEU A 21 -7.70 17.93 3.99
C LEU A 21 -8.30 16.72 3.27
N LEU A 22 -9.55 16.88 2.85
CA LEU A 22 -10.24 15.93 1.98
C LEU A 22 -9.62 16.05 0.60
N LEU A 23 -8.75 15.11 0.24
CA LEU A 23 -8.42 14.86 -1.15
C LEU A 23 -9.49 13.91 -1.67
N GLU A 24 -10.62 14.47 -2.09
CA GLU A 24 -11.66 13.70 -2.77
C GLU A 24 -11.13 13.28 -4.14
N ASP A 25 -10.90 11.98 -4.29
CA ASP A 25 -10.77 11.33 -5.57
C ASP A 25 -11.87 10.28 -5.63
N SER A 26 -12.58 10.20 -6.74
CA SER A 26 -13.92 9.59 -6.86
C SER A 26 -14.01 8.11 -6.47
N ASN A 27 -12.86 7.46 -6.24
CA ASN A 27 -12.78 6.07 -5.84
C ASN A 27 -12.25 5.86 -4.41
N ILE A 28 -11.46 6.77 -3.79
CA ILE A 28 -10.79 6.52 -2.50
C ILE A 28 -11.22 7.55 -1.44
N ASN A 29 -11.77 7.07 -0.33
CA ASN A 29 -11.95 7.89 0.87
C ASN A 29 -10.62 8.01 1.63
N VAL A 30 -9.97 9.16 1.51
CA VAL A 30 -8.78 9.49 2.30
C VAL A 30 -9.21 10.30 3.53
N LYS A 31 -9.14 9.69 4.71
CA LYS A 31 -9.35 10.40 5.97
C LYS A 31 -8.00 10.81 6.55
N ILE A 32 -7.74 12.11 6.57
CA ILE A 32 -6.55 12.67 7.20
C ILE A 32 -6.97 13.40 8.48
N ASN A 33 -6.57 12.87 9.63
CA ASN A 33 -6.70 13.56 10.91
C ASN A 33 -5.41 14.34 11.19
N PHE A 34 -5.55 15.65 11.41
CA PHE A 34 -4.43 16.56 11.67
C PHE A 34 -4.33 16.84 13.17
N TYR A 35 -3.14 16.64 13.73
CA TYR A 35 -2.80 17.00 15.10
C TYR A 35 -1.57 17.90 15.07
N ASN A 36 -1.76 19.21 15.26
CA ASN A 36 -0.65 20.14 15.36
C ASN A 36 -0.27 20.33 16.83
N LYS A 37 1.01 20.12 17.16
CA LYS A 37 1.56 20.48 18.47
C LYS A 37 2.68 21.49 18.25
N TYR A 38 2.42 22.73 18.61
CA TYR A 38 3.45 23.77 18.65
C TYR A 38 4.37 23.51 19.84
N ASN A 39 5.61 23.10 19.56
CA ASN A 39 6.66 23.14 20.57
C ASN A 39 7.37 24.48 20.43
N PHE A 40 6.95 25.49 21.19
CA PHE A 40 7.61 26.80 21.28
C PHE A 40 8.97 26.76 22.01
N PHE A 41 9.46 25.57 22.38
CA PHE A 41 10.70 25.39 23.13
C PHE A 41 11.88 25.10 22.20
N CYS A 42 12.30 26.13 21.47
CA CYS A 42 13.71 26.37 21.18
C CYS A 42 13.83 27.80 20.66
N THR A 43 14.39 28.68 21.48
CA THR A 43 14.73 30.08 21.16
C THR A 43 15.74 30.24 20.00
N LYS A 44 15.99 29.16 19.23
CA LYS A 44 16.90 29.11 18.07
C LYS A 44 16.30 28.50 16.79
N SER A 45 15.09 27.93 16.79
CA SER A 45 14.57 27.28 15.57
C SER A 45 13.04 27.44 15.42
N ASN A 46 12.62 28.24 14.43
CA ASN A 46 11.23 28.42 14.00
C ASN A 46 10.67 27.13 13.38
N THR A 47 10.40 26.09 14.18
CA THR A 47 9.92 24.78 13.74
C THR A 47 8.61 24.37 14.40
N GLN A 48 7.74 23.71 13.64
CA GLN A 48 6.50 23.08 14.08
C GLN A 48 6.57 21.55 13.92
N CYS A 49 5.91 20.82 14.82
CA CYS A 49 5.78 19.37 14.74
C CYS A 49 4.32 19.01 14.45
N ILE A 50 4.08 18.42 13.28
CA ILE A 50 2.75 18.05 12.80
C ILE A 50 2.65 16.53 12.82
N LYS A 51 1.63 16.00 13.48
CA LYS A 51 1.26 14.58 13.36
C LYS A 51 0.04 14.48 12.45
N LEU A 52 0.11 13.59 11.47
CA LEU A 52 -0.95 13.26 10.53
C LEU A 52 -1.30 11.79 10.71
N ASP A 53 -2.55 11.49 10.98
CA ASP A 53 -3.04 10.11 10.91
C ASP A 53 -3.84 9.98 9.61
N ILE A 54 -3.29 9.23 8.66
CA ILE A 54 -3.86 9.05 7.32
C ILE A 54 -4.42 7.64 7.23
N THR A 55 -5.73 7.55 7.07
CA THR A 55 -6.42 6.30 6.77
C THR A 55 -6.88 6.35 5.32
N PHE A 56 -6.42 5.39 4.53
CA PHE A 56 -6.99 5.10 3.22
C PHE A 56 -8.03 4.01 3.41
N THR A 57 -9.31 4.34 3.25
CA THR A 57 -10.40 3.38 3.48
C THR A 57 -10.94 2.88 2.15
N PHE A 58 -10.85 1.56 1.94
CA PHE A 58 -11.41 0.87 0.78
C PHE A 58 -11.83 -0.56 1.17
N GLY A 59 -12.93 -0.75 1.91
CA GLY A 59 -13.35 -2.09 2.35
C GLY A 59 -12.46 -2.76 3.42
N LEU A 60 -11.13 -2.58 3.41
CA LEU A 60 -10.24 -2.61 4.57
C LEU A 60 -9.43 -1.30 4.65
N ASP A 61 -8.93 -0.99 5.85
CA ASP A 61 -8.23 0.26 6.14
C ASP A 61 -6.71 0.07 6.01
N LEU A 62 -6.06 0.66 4.99
CA LEU A 62 -4.62 0.92 5.08
C LEU A 62 -4.41 2.10 6.04
N LYS A 63 -3.91 1.80 7.23
CA LYS A 63 -3.64 2.79 8.28
C LYS A 63 -2.17 3.20 8.27
N VAL A 64 -1.92 4.48 8.05
CA VAL A 64 -0.59 5.08 8.02
C VAL A 64 -0.54 6.29 8.94
N ASP A 65 0.35 6.26 9.91
CA ASP A 65 0.67 7.45 10.72
C ASP A 65 1.87 8.15 10.08
N MET A 66 1.81 9.47 9.95
CA MET A 66 2.95 10.29 9.57
C MET A 66 3.27 11.33 10.65
N LYS A 67 4.55 11.53 10.89
CA LYS A 67 5.06 12.63 11.71
C LYS A 67 5.96 13.51 10.86
N LEU A 68 5.63 14.79 10.81
CA LEU A 68 6.37 15.82 10.10
C LEU A 68 7.00 16.80 11.09
N VAL A 69 8.26 17.14 10.85
CA VAL A 69 8.89 18.33 11.43
C VAL A 69 9.09 19.30 10.27
N SER A 70 8.55 20.50 10.43
CA SER A 70 8.45 21.51 9.37
C SER A 70 8.87 22.86 9.94
N SER A 71 9.36 23.76 9.10
CA SER A 71 9.45 25.17 9.50
C SER A 71 8.05 25.74 9.76
N ILE A 72 7.95 26.75 10.61
CA ILE A 72 6.66 27.41 10.85
C ILE A 72 6.14 27.94 9.52
N GLY A 73 5.00 27.41 9.07
CA GLY A 73 4.30 27.85 7.87
C GLY A 73 3.22 28.89 8.21
N THR A 74 2.48 29.34 7.19
CA THR A 74 1.29 30.18 7.39
C THR A 74 0.09 29.32 7.80
N VAL A 75 -1.03 29.94 8.19
CA VAL A 75 -2.28 29.25 8.57
C VAL A 75 -2.82 28.33 7.44
N SER A 76 -2.38 28.54 6.20
CA SER A 76 -2.80 27.79 5.02
C SER A 76 -1.75 26.83 4.44
N GLN A 77 -0.50 26.86 4.89
CA GLN A 77 0.60 26.10 4.27
C GLN A 77 1.51 25.45 5.30
N ILE A 78 1.90 24.21 5.03
CA ILE A 78 2.99 23.54 5.75
C ILE A 78 4.31 24.13 5.20
N GLY A 79 5.15 24.68 6.08
CA GLY A 79 6.50 25.13 5.70
C GLY A 79 7.41 23.96 5.33
N ASP A 80 8.62 24.25 4.84
CA ASP A 80 9.59 23.23 4.43
C ASP A 80 9.73 22.09 5.43
N ILE A 81 9.56 20.86 4.95
CA ILE A 81 9.62 19.65 5.76
C ILE A 81 11.08 19.29 5.99
N SER A 82 11.56 19.45 7.23
CA SER A 82 12.92 19.08 7.62
C SER A 82 13.03 17.58 7.94
N LYS A 83 11.95 16.97 8.44
CA LYS A 83 11.87 15.54 8.75
C LYS A 83 10.48 14.99 8.44
N MET A 84 10.43 13.81 7.82
CA MET A 84 9.21 13.01 7.66
C MET A 84 9.44 11.60 8.19
N ILE A 85 8.51 11.10 8.99
CA ILE A 85 8.46 9.72 9.49
C ILE A 85 7.11 9.16 9.04
N ILE A 86 7.13 7.97 8.45
CA ILE A 86 5.94 7.25 7.97
C ILE A 86 5.90 5.91 8.70
N TRP A 87 4.78 5.58 9.30
CA TRP A 87 4.54 4.35 10.05
C TRP A 87 3.29 3.66 9.52
N VAL A 88 3.46 2.47 8.96
CA VAL A 88 2.35 1.61 8.49
C VAL A 88 1.94 0.71 9.64
N GLN A 89 0.66 0.62 9.97
CA GLN A 89 0.22 -0.14 11.15
C GLN A 89 0.30 -1.66 10.95
N ASP A 90 -0.03 -2.15 9.75
CA ASP A 90 0.04 -3.58 9.41
C ASP A 90 1.49 -4.03 9.17
N ASP A 91 1.97 -5.03 9.91
CA ASP A 91 3.34 -5.51 9.83
C ASP A 91 3.72 -6.16 8.50
N ALA A 92 2.78 -6.89 7.88
CA ALA A 92 3.03 -7.55 6.61
C ALA A 92 3.21 -6.51 5.49
N ILE A 93 2.30 -5.53 5.43
CA ILE A 93 2.37 -4.42 4.48
C ILE A 93 3.61 -3.55 4.78
N ARG A 94 3.87 -3.22 6.05
CA ARG A 94 5.06 -2.45 6.48
C ARG A 94 6.35 -3.09 5.98
N ASN A 95 6.46 -4.43 6.05
CA ASN A 95 7.62 -5.16 5.57
C ASN A 95 7.75 -5.11 4.05
N GLU A 96 6.64 -5.30 3.34
CA GLU A 96 6.58 -5.26 1.87
C GLU A 96 6.98 -3.88 1.32
N ILE A 97 6.45 -2.78 1.87
CA ILE A 97 6.68 -1.43 1.35
C ILE A 97 7.80 -0.67 2.08
N ARG A 98 8.64 -1.36 2.85
CA ARG A 98 9.70 -0.73 3.68
C ARG A 98 10.67 0.12 2.86
N SER A 99 11.10 -0.38 1.69
CA SER A 99 12.00 0.36 0.80
C SER A 99 11.34 1.64 0.27
N CYS A 100 10.05 1.57 -0.08
CA CYS A 100 9.24 2.71 -0.50
C CYS A 100 9.14 3.75 0.61
N THR A 101 8.72 3.37 1.82
CA THR A 101 8.52 4.31 2.92
C THR A 101 9.83 5.00 3.31
N ASN A 102 10.95 4.26 3.34
CA ASN A 102 12.27 4.84 3.55
C ASN A 102 12.65 5.86 2.46
N TYR A 103 12.34 5.56 1.20
CA TYR A 103 12.58 6.50 0.10
C TYR A 103 11.74 7.77 0.25
N LEU A 104 10.43 7.62 0.46
CA LEU A 104 9.50 8.75 0.65
C LEU A 104 9.97 9.65 1.79
N GLN A 105 10.32 9.09 2.95
CA GLN A 105 10.85 9.83 4.11
C GLN A 105 12.08 10.68 3.78
N ARG A 106 12.94 10.23 2.87
CA ARG A 106 14.13 10.99 2.41
C ARG A 106 13.77 12.12 1.44
N GLN A 107 12.75 11.92 0.61
CA GLN A 107 12.28 12.96 -0.32
C GLN A 107 11.60 14.13 0.38
N LYS A 108 11.04 13.90 1.58
CA LYS A 108 10.37 14.92 2.41
C LYS A 108 9.27 15.70 1.66
N ASN A 109 8.67 15.07 0.65
CA ASN A 109 7.58 15.63 -0.13
C ASN A 109 6.27 14.95 0.27
N LEU A 110 5.42 15.68 1.00
CA LEU A 110 4.16 15.16 1.53
C LEU A 110 3.19 14.75 0.43
N ASN A 111 3.00 15.60 -0.58
CA ASN A 111 2.07 15.33 -1.69
C ASN A 111 2.47 14.08 -2.46
N PHE A 112 3.77 13.95 -2.75
CA PHE A 112 4.33 12.78 -3.39
C PHE A 112 4.16 11.52 -2.53
N ALA A 113 4.44 11.60 -1.22
CA ALA A 113 4.26 10.48 -0.30
C ALA A 113 2.79 10.02 -0.23
N ILE A 114 1.84 10.95 -0.13
CA ILE A 114 0.41 10.65 -0.11
C ILE A 114 -0.01 9.98 -1.43
N SER A 115 0.43 10.50 -2.58
CA SER A 115 0.11 9.93 -3.90
C SER A 115 0.61 8.49 -4.04
N ILE A 116 1.84 8.20 -3.63
CA ILE A 116 2.38 6.83 -3.70
C ILE A 116 1.67 5.89 -2.71
N LEU A 117 1.43 6.32 -1.48
CA LEU A 117 0.72 5.50 -0.49
C LEU A 117 -0.73 5.22 -0.88
N LYS A 118 -1.37 6.17 -1.56
CA LYS A 118 -2.70 5.99 -2.16
C LYS A 118 -2.68 4.89 -3.23
N ASN A 119 -1.72 4.90 -4.15
CA ASN A 119 -1.59 3.86 -5.17
C ASN A 119 -1.30 2.48 -4.55
N ILE A 120 -0.50 2.45 -3.49
CA ILE A 120 -0.25 1.24 -2.70
C ILE A 120 -1.55 0.71 -2.08
N ALA A 121 -2.36 1.58 -1.46
CA ALA A 121 -3.63 1.20 -0.87
C ALA A 121 -4.57 0.56 -1.91
N VAL A 122 -4.70 1.16 -3.09
CA VAL A 122 -5.49 0.60 -4.20
C VAL A 122 -4.98 -0.79 -4.58
N THR A 123 -3.67 -0.94 -4.77
CA THR A 123 -3.06 -2.20 -5.18
C THR A 123 -3.31 -3.33 -4.18
N ILE A 124 -3.26 -3.02 -2.87
CA ILE A 124 -3.54 -3.99 -1.80
C ILE A 124 -4.99 -4.48 -1.87
N GLU A 125 -5.93 -3.56 -2.13
CA GLU A 125 -7.35 -3.88 -2.17
C GLU A 125 -7.75 -4.63 -3.43
N GLU A 126 -7.22 -4.24 -4.59
CA GLU A 126 -7.32 -5.01 -5.83
C GLU A 126 -6.83 -6.45 -5.63
N ARG A 127 -5.65 -6.61 -5.02
CA ARG A 127 -5.06 -7.92 -4.73
C ARG A 127 -5.98 -8.74 -3.84
N LYS A 128 -6.50 -8.15 -2.77
CA LYS A 128 -7.42 -8.82 -1.84
C LYS A 128 -8.69 -9.29 -2.53
N LEU A 129 -9.30 -8.47 -3.38
CA LEU A 129 -10.51 -8.86 -4.14
C LEU A 129 -10.23 -10.06 -5.05
N ILE A 130 -9.07 -10.06 -5.73
CA ILE A 130 -8.65 -11.19 -6.54
C ILE A 130 -8.41 -12.43 -5.68
N LEU A 131 -7.71 -12.31 -4.55
CA LEU A 131 -7.48 -13.43 -3.63
C LEU A 131 -8.79 -14.03 -3.10
N GLN A 132 -9.77 -13.20 -2.78
CA GLN A 132 -11.11 -13.66 -2.36
C GLN A 132 -11.80 -14.43 -3.47
N MET A 133 -11.74 -13.94 -4.71
CA MET A 133 -12.25 -14.63 -5.89
C MET A 133 -11.53 -15.98 -6.11
N LEU A 134 -10.21 -16.03 -6.00
CA LEU A 134 -9.44 -17.28 -6.13
C LEU A 134 -9.84 -18.31 -5.07
N ILE A 135 -10.04 -17.90 -3.80
CA ILE A 135 -10.49 -18.81 -2.74
C ILE A 135 -11.91 -19.32 -3.03
N LEU A 136 -12.84 -18.42 -3.37
CA LEU A 136 -14.25 -18.75 -3.56
C LEU A 136 -14.47 -19.78 -4.68
N HIS A 137 -13.60 -19.77 -5.70
CA HIS A 137 -13.80 -20.54 -6.94
C HIS A 137 -12.80 -21.70 -7.15
N SER A 138 -11.95 -22.01 -6.17
CA SER A 138 -10.93 -23.06 -6.30
C SER A 138 -11.23 -24.36 -5.53
N ASP A 139 -12.41 -24.47 -4.92
CA ASP A 139 -12.81 -25.62 -4.09
C ASP A 139 -11.75 -26.03 -3.05
N GLY A 140 -11.03 -25.06 -2.49
CA GLY A 140 -9.97 -25.26 -1.49
C GLY A 140 -8.60 -25.68 -2.03
N CYS A 141 -8.44 -25.83 -3.35
CA CYS A 141 -7.16 -26.20 -3.97
C CYS A 141 -6.13 -25.06 -3.96
N ILE A 142 -6.60 -23.81 -3.80
CA ILE A 142 -5.73 -22.63 -3.69
C ILE A 142 -5.70 -22.17 -2.25
N GLN A 143 -4.47 -21.94 -1.79
CA GLN A 143 -4.18 -21.36 -0.50
C GLN A 143 -3.27 -20.16 -0.71
N TYR A 144 -3.35 -19.18 0.18
CA TYR A 144 -2.38 -18.11 0.22
C TYR A 144 -1.90 -17.84 1.64
N LYS A 145 -0.70 -17.28 1.77
CA LYS A 145 -0.13 -16.83 3.03
C LYS A 145 0.79 -15.64 2.81
N ASN A 146 1.08 -14.89 3.88
CA ASN A 146 2.10 -13.85 3.83
C ASN A 146 3.48 -14.46 3.56
N HIS A 147 4.25 -13.84 2.67
CA HIS A 147 5.61 -14.27 2.36
C HIS A 147 6.61 -13.57 3.30
N LEU A 148 7.72 -14.24 3.63
CA LEU A 148 8.75 -13.70 4.53
C LEU A 148 9.38 -12.41 3.98
N ASP A 149 9.55 -12.35 2.66
CA ASP A 149 10.09 -11.17 1.95
C ASP A 149 9.02 -10.10 1.65
N GLY A 150 7.85 -10.16 2.29
CA GLY A 150 6.70 -9.29 2.02
C GLY A 150 5.83 -9.75 0.84
N GLY A 151 4.61 -9.22 0.76
CA GLY A 151 3.61 -9.66 -0.21
C GLY A 151 2.96 -11.00 0.15
N VAL A 152 2.30 -11.59 -0.84
CA VAL A 152 1.47 -12.79 -0.69
C VAL A 152 2.04 -13.92 -1.54
N LEU A 153 2.13 -15.12 -0.95
CA LEU A 153 2.43 -16.35 -1.65
C LEU A 153 1.13 -17.11 -1.89
N ILE A 154 0.76 -17.28 -3.16
CA ILE A 154 -0.35 -18.11 -3.62
C ILE A 154 0.21 -19.48 -4.00
N VAL A 155 -0.43 -20.54 -3.51
CA VAL A 155 -0.02 -21.91 -3.76
C VAL A 155 -1.23 -22.72 -4.21
N TYR A 156 -1.07 -23.42 -5.31
CA TYR A 156 -1.96 -24.49 -5.74
C TYR A 156 -1.22 -25.81 -5.66
N HIS A 157 -1.88 -26.83 -5.12
CA HIS A 157 -1.34 -28.18 -5.08
C HIS A 157 -2.47 -29.22 -5.09
N THR A 158 -2.24 -30.33 -5.77
CA THR A 158 -3.10 -31.52 -5.73
C THR A 158 -2.32 -32.76 -5.32
N GLU A 159 -3.04 -33.83 -5.00
CA GLU A 159 -2.47 -35.15 -4.69
C GLU A 159 -1.60 -35.69 -5.86
N ASP A 160 -2.01 -35.42 -7.10
CA ASP A 160 -1.29 -35.79 -8.34
C ASP A 160 -0.02 -34.96 -8.60
N LYS A 161 0.46 -34.20 -7.62
CA LYS A 161 1.68 -33.36 -7.71
C LYS A 161 1.59 -32.27 -8.79
N LYS A 162 0.39 -31.91 -9.28
CA LYS A 162 0.16 -30.67 -10.04
C LYS A 162 0.32 -29.50 -9.09
N TYR A 163 1.03 -28.48 -9.54
CA TYR A 163 1.59 -27.51 -8.61
C TYR A 163 1.98 -26.19 -9.27
N PHE A 164 1.56 -25.08 -8.68
CA PHE A 164 2.20 -23.79 -8.92
C PHE A 164 2.34 -22.97 -7.63
N LYS A 165 3.36 -22.12 -7.63
CA LYS A 165 3.59 -21.04 -6.65
C LYS A 165 3.52 -19.72 -7.38
N SER A 166 2.91 -18.71 -6.79
CA SER A 166 3.02 -17.34 -7.25
C SER A 166 3.29 -16.41 -6.08
N HIS A 167 4.33 -15.58 -6.21
CA HIS A 167 4.65 -14.52 -5.26
C HIS A 167 4.18 -13.20 -5.82
N TRP A 168 3.23 -12.57 -5.13
CA TRP A 168 2.63 -11.31 -5.52
C TRP A 168 2.98 -10.24 -4.49
N LYS A 169 3.77 -9.23 -4.90
CA LYS A 169 4.24 -8.15 -4.04
C LYS A 169 4.19 -6.79 -4.72
N ILE A 170 4.15 -5.74 -3.92
CA ILE A 170 4.37 -4.36 -4.34
C ILE A 170 5.87 -4.12 -4.31
N GLN A 171 6.43 -3.68 -5.43
CA GLN A 171 7.83 -3.31 -5.54
C GLN A 171 7.96 -1.83 -5.84
N PHE A 172 8.85 -1.15 -5.13
CA PHE A 172 9.17 0.25 -5.43
C PHE A 172 10.35 0.33 -6.39
N ILE A 173 10.17 1.05 -7.51
CA ILE A 173 11.22 1.31 -8.49
C ILE A 173 11.71 2.74 -8.29
N CYS A 174 12.93 2.87 -7.77
CA CYS A 174 13.55 4.19 -7.53
C CYS A 174 13.71 5.00 -8.82
N ALA A 175 14.00 4.36 -9.96
CA ALA A 175 14.25 5.04 -11.24
C ALA A 175 13.00 5.74 -11.81
N THR A 176 11.82 5.14 -11.63
CA THR A 176 10.53 5.68 -12.11
C THR A 176 9.72 6.33 -11.01
N HIS A 177 10.25 6.35 -9.77
CA HIS A 177 9.58 6.87 -8.59
C HIS A 177 8.18 6.27 -8.36
N SER A 178 7.98 5.00 -8.72
CA SER A 178 6.68 4.35 -8.71
C SER A 178 6.66 3.08 -7.86
N ALA A 179 5.53 2.84 -7.19
CA ALA A 179 5.19 1.54 -6.64
C ALA A 179 4.46 0.76 -7.73
N ILE A 180 5.00 -0.41 -8.10
CA ILE A 180 4.42 -1.31 -9.09
C ILE A 180 3.96 -2.60 -8.45
N ASP A 181 2.95 -3.20 -9.06
CA ASP A 181 2.45 -4.51 -8.68
C ASP A 181 3.22 -5.60 -9.44
N CYS A 182 3.85 -6.53 -8.72
CA CYS A 182 4.78 -7.51 -9.27
C CYS A 182 4.32 -8.93 -8.93
N ILE A 183 4.21 -9.78 -9.95
CA ILE A 183 3.83 -11.18 -9.81
C ILE A 183 4.93 -12.04 -10.41
N ASP A 184 5.54 -12.86 -9.57
CA ASP A 184 6.46 -13.92 -9.96
C ASP A 184 5.80 -15.28 -9.77
N PHE A 185 6.21 -16.31 -10.52
CA PHE A 185 5.62 -17.63 -10.35
C PHE A 185 6.55 -18.79 -10.72
N THR A 186 6.18 -19.99 -10.30
CA THR A 186 6.84 -21.25 -10.65
C THR A 186 5.77 -22.33 -10.83
N VAL A 187 5.83 -23.05 -11.95
CA VAL A 187 4.94 -24.18 -12.24
C VAL A 187 5.76 -25.47 -12.31
N THR A 188 5.23 -26.56 -11.76
CA THR A 188 5.87 -27.88 -11.88
C THR A 188 5.95 -28.32 -13.34
N ARG A 189 7.07 -28.96 -13.70
CA ARG A 189 7.26 -29.56 -15.03
C ARG A 189 6.89 -31.04 -15.09
N LYS A 190 6.45 -31.62 -13.97
CA LYS A 190 6.14 -33.07 -13.88
C LYS A 190 4.96 -33.45 -14.77
N ASP A 191 3.96 -32.58 -14.88
CA ASP A 191 2.84 -32.71 -15.81
C ASP A 191 3.06 -31.72 -16.96
N VAL A 192 3.35 -32.24 -18.16
CA VAL A 192 3.71 -31.43 -19.34
C VAL A 192 2.50 -30.63 -19.83
N LEU A 193 1.29 -31.18 -19.76
CA LEU A 193 0.08 -30.51 -20.22
C LEU A 193 -0.27 -29.36 -19.27
N PHE A 194 -0.31 -29.65 -17.97
CA PHE A 194 -0.49 -28.65 -16.93
C PHE A 194 0.54 -27.54 -17.03
N TYR A 195 1.82 -27.90 -17.18
CA TYR A 195 2.89 -26.92 -17.35
C TYR A 195 2.64 -26.00 -18.55
N LYS A 196 2.37 -26.55 -19.74
CA LYS A 196 2.17 -25.74 -20.95
C LYS A 196 1.00 -24.77 -20.80
N VAL A 197 -0.14 -25.27 -20.31
CA VAL A 197 -1.39 -24.52 -20.22
C VAL A 197 -1.32 -23.46 -19.11
N VAL A 198 -0.98 -23.87 -17.89
CA VAL A 198 -0.97 -22.96 -16.73
C VAL A 198 0.18 -21.97 -16.83
N LYS A 199 1.38 -22.37 -17.27
CA LYS A 199 2.49 -21.42 -17.46
C LYS A 199 2.10 -20.33 -18.46
N GLY A 200 1.52 -20.70 -19.60
CA GLY A 200 1.12 -19.71 -20.61
C GLY A 200 0.14 -18.67 -20.05
N ALA A 201 -0.85 -19.11 -19.27
CA ALA A 201 -1.78 -18.20 -18.61
C ALA A 201 -1.10 -17.32 -17.53
N MET A 202 -0.19 -17.90 -16.75
CA MET A 202 0.55 -17.19 -15.70
C MET A 202 1.59 -16.19 -16.28
N ASP A 203 2.18 -16.46 -17.45
CA ASP A 203 3.11 -15.53 -18.12
C ASP A 203 2.45 -14.16 -18.37
N HIS A 204 1.14 -14.13 -18.64
CA HIS A 204 0.39 -12.89 -18.80
C HIS A 204 0.26 -12.06 -17.53
N LEU A 205 0.31 -12.70 -16.34
CA LEU A 205 0.23 -12.02 -15.04
C LEU A 205 1.52 -11.32 -14.62
N VAL A 206 2.66 -11.68 -15.22
CA VAL A 206 3.99 -11.12 -14.85
C VAL A 206 4.17 -9.68 -15.33
N SER A 207 3.34 -9.23 -16.29
CA SER A 207 3.46 -7.89 -16.85
C SER A 207 3.26 -6.81 -15.77
N PRO A 208 4.22 -5.87 -15.60
CA PRO A 208 4.07 -4.80 -14.63
C PRO A 208 2.90 -3.88 -15.06
N ASN A 209 2.16 -3.36 -14.08
CA ASN A 209 1.10 -2.37 -14.28
C ASN A 209 -0.12 -2.85 -15.10
N LEU A 210 -0.46 -4.15 -15.04
CA LEU A 210 -1.73 -4.61 -15.59
C LEU A 210 -2.90 -3.87 -14.94
N PRO A 211 -3.89 -3.37 -15.70
CA PRO A 211 -5.12 -2.84 -15.13
C PRO A 211 -5.85 -3.90 -14.31
N PHE A 212 -6.56 -3.49 -13.25
CA PHE A 212 -7.28 -4.40 -12.34
C PHE A 212 -8.17 -5.41 -13.06
N ASN A 213 -9.03 -4.95 -13.96
CA ASN A 213 -9.95 -5.79 -14.72
C ASN A 213 -9.21 -6.84 -15.57
N VAL A 214 -8.06 -6.47 -16.13
CA VAL A 214 -7.21 -7.38 -16.91
C VAL A 214 -6.54 -8.41 -15.99
N LYS A 215 -6.04 -8.01 -14.81
CA LYS A 215 -5.52 -8.94 -13.80
C LYS A 215 -6.59 -9.96 -13.37
N VAL A 216 -7.80 -9.50 -13.07
CA VAL A 216 -8.95 -10.36 -12.72
C VAL A 216 -9.19 -11.40 -13.81
N GLN A 217 -9.25 -10.98 -15.08
CA GLN A 217 -9.46 -11.88 -16.22
C GLN A 217 -8.35 -12.92 -16.36
N HIS A 218 -7.09 -12.53 -16.22
CA HIS A 218 -5.97 -13.47 -16.28
C HIS A 218 -5.99 -14.48 -15.13
N TRP A 219 -6.22 -14.02 -13.90
CA TRP A 219 -6.38 -14.92 -12.75
C TRP A 219 -7.57 -15.88 -12.92
N TRP A 220 -8.70 -15.37 -13.42
CA TRP A 220 -9.87 -16.20 -13.74
C TRP A 220 -9.55 -17.26 -14.80
N THR A 221 -8.80 -16.89 -15.84
CA THR A 221 -8.35 -17.83 -16.87
C THR A 221 -7.49 -18.94 -16.29
N VAL A 222 -6.55 -18.60 -15.40
CA VAL A 222 -5.75 -19.60 -14.67
C VAL A 222 -6.65 -20.54 -13.88
N MET A 223 -7.70 -20.03 -13.22
CA MET A 223 -8.66 -20.87 -12.48
C MET A 223 -9.41 -21.84 -13.36
N LEU A 224 -10.00 -21.37 -14.45
CA LEU A 224 -10.74 -22.23 -15.36
C LEU A 224 -9.87 -23.35 -15.91
N LEU A 225 -8.64 -23.03 -16.34
CA LEU A 225 -7.70 -24.02 -16.85
C LEU A 225 -7.33 -25.06 -15.81
N ILE A 226 -7.16 -24.66 -14.56
CA ILE A 226 -6.89 -25.58 -13.45
C ILE A 226 -8.09 -26.49 -13.21
N LEU A 227 -9.29 -25.95 -13.15
CA LEU A 227 -10.53 -26.70 -12.92
C LEU A 227 -10.79 -27.71 -14.05
N ASP A 228 -10.59 -27.31 -15.30
CA ASP A 228 -10.74 -28.18 -16.47
C ASP A 228 -9.73 -29.33 -16.42
N LEU A 229 -8.45 -29.01 -16.16
CA LEU A 229 -7.39 -30.02 -16.06
C LEU A 229 -7.54 -30.96 -14.86
N THR A 230 -8.29 -30.57 -13.82
CA THR A 230 -8.65 -31.47 -12.72
C THR A 230 -9.83 -32.37 -13.07
N LYS A 231 -10.81 -31.88 -13.84
CA LYS A 231 -11.99 -32.67 -14.25
C LYS A 231 -11.66 -33.70 -15.33
N SER A 232 -10.79 -33.38 -16.28
CA SER A 232 -10.41 -34.28 -17.38
C SER A 232 -9.62 -35.52 -16.96
N ASN A 233 -9.18 -35.63 -15.70
CA ASN A 233 -8.48 -36.80 -15.16
C ASN A 233 -9.38 -37.73 -14.32
N ILE A 234 -10.69 -37.46 -14.24
CA ILE A 234 -11.67 -38.28 -13.49
C ILE A 234 -12.42 -39.27 -14.42
N THR A 235 -12.03 -39.36 -15.70
CA THR A 235 -12.53 -40.35 -16.68
C THR A 235 -11.41 -41.25 -17.16
#